data_AF-A0A0G4HZN1-F1
#
_entry.id   AF-A0A0G4HZN1-F1
#
_cell.length_a   1.000
_cell.length_b   1.000
_cell.length_c   1.000
_cell.angle_alpha   90.00
_cell.angle_beta   90.00
_cell.angle_gamma   90.00
#
_symmetry.space_group_name_H-M   'P 1'
#
loop_
_entity.id
_entity.type
_entity.pdbx_description
1 polymer ?
#
loop_
_entity_poly.entity_id
_entity_poly.type
_entity_poly.pdbx_seq_one_letter_code
_entity_poly.pdbx_strand_id
1 'polypeptide(L)' 'GLLCSPLFEGKTYGEMKDMVDQAMTEIGMKGRVYLHCEPPSRYEKMRRLVQKRWPIEK' A
#
# COMPACT_ATOMS: atom_id res chain seq x y z
N GLY A 1 -2.69 8.10 -2.48
CA GLY A 1 -1.88 7.93 -1.24
C GLY A 1 -1.30 6.53 -1.18
N LEU A 2 -0.36 6.27 -0.26
CA LEU A 2 0.15 4.92 0.03
C LEU A 2 -0.48 4.42 1.33
N LEU A 3 -1.02 3.20 1.32
CA LEU A 3 -1.51 2.51 2.50
C LEU A 3 -0.64 1.28 2.75
N CYS A 4 0.11 1.31 3.84
CA CYS A 4 0.95 0.21 4.28
C CYS A 4 0.40 -0.36 5.59
N SER A 5 0.00 -1.63 5.60
CA SER A 5 -0.64 -2.27 6.77
C SER A 5 -0.22 -3.73 6.96
N PRO A 6 0.06 -4.19 8.18
CA PRO A 6 0.34 -5.61 8.47
C PRO A 6 -0.79 -6.56 8.05
N LEU A 7 -2.03 -6.05 7.97
CA LEU A 7 -3.20 -6.83 7.53
C LEU A 7 -3.11 -7.28 6.06
N PHE A 8 -2.17 -6.73 5.30
CA PHE A 8 -1.94 -7.05 3.90
C PHE A 8 -0.90 -8.15 3.69
N GLU A 9 -0.21 -8.60 4.74
CA GLU A 9 0.78 -9.67 4.62
C GLU A 9 0.11 -10.97 4.13
N GLY A 10 0.74 -11.61 3.14
CA GLY A 10 0.22 -12.83 2.51
C GLY A 10 -0.98 -12.65 1.58
N LYS A 11 -1.51 -11.43 1.41
CA LYS A 11 -2.64 -11.15 0.51
C LYS A 11 -2.19 -10.75 -0.89
N THR A 12 -3.02 -11.09 -1.87
CA THR A 12 -2.87 -10.61 -3.24
C THR A 12 -3.33 -9.15 -3.38
N TYR A 13 -2.91 -8.48 -4.45
CA TYR A 13 -3.34 -7.10 -4.73
C TYR A 13 -4.86 -6.95 -4.86
N GLY A 14 -5.55 -7.96 -5.40
CA GLY A 14 -7.00 -7.96 -5.48
C GLY A 14 -7.63 -7.94 -4.09
N GLU A 15 -7.23 -8.88 -3.23
CA GLU A 15 -7.75 -8.98 -1.86
C GLU A 15 -7.48 -7.72 -1.03
N MET A 16 -6.28 -7.13 -1.13
CA MET A 16 -5.97 -5.86 -0.48
C MET A 16 -6.90 -4.74 -0.96
N LYS A 17 -7.09 -4.65 -2.29
CA LYS A 17 -7.96 -3.63 -2.89
C LYS A 17 -9.40 -3.81 -2.43
N ASP A 18 -9.92 -5.04 -2.42
CA ASP A 18 -11.30 -5.31 -1.99
C ASP A 18 -11.52 -4.97 -0.51
N MET A 19 -10.56 -5.30 0.36
CA MET A 19 -10.63 -4.91 1.78
C MET A 19 -10.68 -3.40 1.97
N VAL A 20 -9.86 -2.67 1.21
CA VAL A 20 -9.82 -1.21 1.29
C VAL A 20 -11.08 -0.62 0.66
N ASP A 21 -11.56 -1.15 -0.45
CA ASP A 21 -12.78 -0.67 -1.12
C ASP A 21 -14.02 -0.86 -0.24
N GLN A 22 -14.09 -1.96 0.53
CA GLN A 22 -15.13 -2.17 1.54
C GLN A 22 -15.08 -1.08 2.62
N ALA A 23 -13.93 -0.86 3.26
CA ALA A 23 -13.78 0.18 4.28
C ALA A 23 -14.05 1.60 3.72
N MET A 24 -13.64 1.85 2.47
CA MET A 24 -13.87 3.12 1.77
C MET A 24 -15.35 3.32 1.40
N THR A 25 -16.10 2.24 1.19
CA THR A 25 -17.54 2.27 0.94
C THR A 25 -18.28 2.74 2.19
N GLU A 26 -17.91 2.22 3.37
CA GLU A 26 -18.54 2.58 4.65
C GLU A 26 -18.40 4.07 4.97
N ILE A 27 -17.27 4.69 4.59
CA ILE A 27 -17.02 6.12 4.77
C ILE A 27 -17.47 6.99 3.59
N GLY A 28 -18.10 6.41 2.55
CA GLY A 28 -18.60 7.15 1.39
C GLY A 28 -17.50 7.73 0.48
N MET A 29 -16.27 7.19 0.53
CA MET A 29 -15.11 7.64 -0.25
C MET A 29 -14.77 6.74 -1.44
N LYS A 30 -15.55 5.68 -1.67
CA LYS A 30 -15.39 4.77 -2.82
C LYS A 30 -15.24 5.53 -4.14
N GLY A 31 -14.19 5.20 -4.89
CA GLY A 31 -13.89 5.78 -6.21
C GLY A 31 -13.39 7.23 -6.20
N ARG A 32 -13.38 7.92 -5.04
CA ARG A 32 -12.88 9.30 -4.92
C ARG A 32 -11.39 9.37 -4.65
N VAL A 33 -10.83 8.31 -4.06
CA VAL A 33 -9.41 8.25 -3.68
C VAL A 33 -8.80 6.97 -4.21
N TYR A 34 -7.66 7.10 -4.89
CA TYR A 34 -6.82 5.97 -5.24
C TYR A 34 -5.72 5.77 -4.18
N LEU A 35 -5.69 4.57 -3.61
CA LEU A 35 -4.71 4.14 -2.62
C LEU A 35 -3.85 3.00 -3.16
N HIS A 36 -2.54 3.20 -3.16
CA HIS A 36 -1.60 2.13 -3.42
C HIS A 36 -1.44 1.31 -2.13
N CYS A 37 -1.87 0.06 -2.16
CA CYS A 37 -1.88 -0.83 -1.01
C CYS A 37 -0.66 -1.74 -1.07
N GLU A 38 0.21 -1.68 -0.06
CA GLU A 38 1.43 -2.50 0.01
C GLU A 38 1.55 -3.15 1.39
N PRO A 39 1.94 -4.43 1.47
CA PRO A 39 2.32 -5.04 2.73
C PRO A 39 3.68 -4.49 3.21
N PRO A 40 3.91 -4.39 4.53
CA PRO A 40 5.16 -3.90 5.12
C PRO A 40 6.43 -4.55 4.54
N SER A 41 6.40 -5.87 4.35
CA SER A 41 7.52 -6.64 3.79
C SER A 41 7.91 -6.16 2.39
N ARG A 42 6.92 -5.84 1.56
CA ARG A 42 7.12 -5.37 0.19
C ARG A 42 7.50 -3.91 0.14
N TYR A 43 6.85 -3.08 0.95
CA TYR A 43 7.17 -1.66 1.06
C TYR A 43 8.61 -1.44 1.51
N GLU A 44 9.09 -2.19 2.51
CA GLU A 44 10.46 -2.07 2.98
C GLU A 44 11.47 -2.51 1.90
N LYS A 45 11.16 -3.59 1.16
CA LYS A 45 11.97 -4.00 0.01
C LYS A 45 12.03 -2.92 -1.07
N MET A 46 10.89 -2.32 -1.41
CA MET A 46 10.81 -1.21 -2.37
C MET A 46 11.65 -0.03 -1.89
N ARG A 47 11.50 0.37 -0.63
CA ARG A 47 12.26 1.47 -0.01
C ARG A 47 13.77 1.22 -0.07
N ARG A 48 14.24 0.02 0.28
CA ARG A 48 15.67 -0.34 0.19
C ARG A 48 16.20 -0.26 -1.25
N LEU A 49 15.41 -0.72 -2.23
CA LEU A 49 15.78 -0.65 -3.65
C LEU A 49 15.87 0.79 -4.13
N VAL A 50 14.91 1.63 -3.75
CA VAL A 50 14.90 3.06 -4.07
C VAL A 50 16.12 3.75 -3.48
N GLN A 51 16.43 3.52 -2.19
CA GLN A 51 17.62 4.06 -1.54
C GLN A 51 18.94 3.63 -2.21
N LYS A 52 19.03 2.38 -2.68
CA LYS A 52 20.22 1.91 -3.41
C LYS A 52 20.37 2.58 -4.78
N ARG A 53 19.25 2.79 -5.48
CA ARG A 53 19.26 3.37 -6.83
C ARG A 53 19.43 4.89 -6.81
N TRP A 54 18.89 5.53 -5.77
CA TRP A 54 18.93 6.96 -5.54
C TRP A 54 19.41 7.18 -4.10
N PRO A 55 20.75 7.12 -3.87
CA PRO A 55 21.29 7.47 -2.56
C PRO A 55 21.01 8.95 -2.35
N ILE A 56 19.96 9.24 -1.61
CA ILE A 56 19.73 10.59 -1.09
C ILE A 56 20.83 10.76 -0.05
N GLU A 57 21.94 11.40 -0.44
CA GLU A 57 23.02 11.75 0.47
C GLU A 57 22.43 12.45 1.71
N LYS A 58 22.86 12.01 2.89
CA LYS A 58 22.32 12.44 4.19
C LYS A 58 22.83 13.81 4.59
#